data_AF-A0A4Y2MDC0-F1
#
_entry.id   AF-A0A4Y2MDC0-F1
#
_cell.length_a   1.000
_cell.length_b   1.000
_cell.length_c   1.000
_cell.angle_alpha   90.00
_cell.angle_beta   90.00
_cell.angle_gamma   90.00
#
_symmetry.space_group_name_H-M   'P 1'
#
loop_
_entity.id
_entity.type
_entity.pdbx_description
1 polymer ?
#
loop_
_entity_poly.entity_id
_entity_poly.type
_entity_poly.pdbx_seq_one_letter_code
_entity_poly.pdbx_strand_id
1 'polypeptide(L)'
;MELEKFYGGDLTSSNQHLDFSDSRVQRSNDGFRKMVEWFKHYNSFPENSKLISISNGVVGDSKINCHMAKEEGILDFKRIEGNKFHSVKFKRNDIVYNH
;
A
#
# COMPACT_ATOMS: atom_id res chain seq x y z
N MET A 1 5.78 -16.11 -3.54
CA MET A 1 5.40 -15.50 -4.84
C MET A 1 6.51 -14.58 -5.34
N GLU A 2 6.70 -14.35 -6.63
CA GLU A 2 7.75 -13.42 -7.13
C GLU A 2 7.52 -11.98 -6.67
N LEU A 3 6.26 -11.55 -6.62
CA LEU A 3 5.85 -10.26 -6.09
C LEU A 3 6.32 -10.02 -4.64
N GLU A 4 6.13 -11.01 -3.77
CA GLU A 4 6.55 -10.96 -2.36
C GLU A 4 8.08 -10.77 -2.25
N LYS A 5 8.83 -11.54 -3.06
CA LYS A 5 10.30 -11.42 -3.11
C LYS A 5 10.73 -10.03 -3.58
N PHE A 6 10.01 -9.45 -4.53
CA PHE A 6 10.27 -8.10 -5.03
C PHE A 6 10.04 -7.02 -3.96
N TYR A 7 8.96 -7.14 -3.18
CA TYR A 7 8.66 -6.21 -2.08
C TYR A 7 9.44 -6.48 -0.79
N GLY A 8 10.15 -7.60 -0.69
CA GLY A 8 10.91 -7.99 0.51
C GLY A 8 10.02 -8.30 1.72
N GLY A 9 8.74 -8.64 1.48
CA GLY A 9 7.75 -8.89 2.52
C GLY A 9 6.92 -10.14 2.21
N ASP A 10 6.54 -10.85 3.27
CA ASP A 10 5.66 -12.01 3.14
C ASP A 10 4.21 -11.50 3.08
N LEU A 11 3.58 -11.54 1.90
CA LEU A 11 2.17 -11.17 1.72
C LEU A 11 1.27 -12.34 2.17
N THR A 12 1.57 -12.90 3.33
CA THR A 12 0.81 -14.00 3.92
C THR A 12 -0.62 -13.55 4.11
N SER A 13 -1.50 -13.97 3.19
CA SER A 13 -2.93 -13.98 3.48
C SER A 13 -3.09 -14.82 4.73
N SER A 14 -3.79 -14.31 5.75
CA SER A 14 -4.23 -15.12 6.89
C SER A 14 -4.66 -16.51 6.39
N ASN A 15 -4.05 -17.57 6.92
CA ASN A 15 -4.17 -18.98 6.50
C ASN A 15 -5.61 -19.56 6.52
N GLN A 16 -6.64 -18.73 6.61
CA GLN A 16 -8.04 -19.09 6.64
C GLN A 16 -8.67 -19.27 5.26
N HIS A 17 -7.91 -19.20 4.15
CA HIS A 17 -8.47 -19.39 2.81
C HIS A 17 -7.65 -20.37 1.96
N LEU A 18 -8.34 -21.33 1.33
CA LEU A 18 -7.84 -22.26 0.32
C LEU A 18 -7.37 -21.58 -0.99
N ASP A 19 -7.00 -20.30 -0.96
CA ASP A 19 -6.73 -19.48 -2.16
C ASP A 19 -5.27 -19.52 -2.64
N PHE A 20 -4.40 -20.32 -2.03
CA PHE A 20 -3.00 -20.46 -2.43
C PHE A 20 -2.74 -21.73 -3.26
N SER A 21 -3.55 -21.96 -4.30
CA SER A 21 -3.26 -23.05 -5.23
C SER A 21 -2.05 -22.74 -6.10
N ASP A 22 -1.29 -23.76 -6.52
CA ASP A 22 -0.15 -23.61 -7.44
C ASP A 22 -0.52 -22.84 -8.71
N SER A 23 -1.74 -23.05 -9.22
CA SER A 23 -2.26 -22.33 -10.39
C SER A 23 -2.41 -20.82 -10.16
N ARG A 24 -2.78 -20.38 -8.94
CA ARG A 24 -2.90 -18.96 -8.59
C ARG A 24 -1.53 -18.33 -8.37
N VAL A 25 -0.60 -19.08 -7.79
CA VAL A 25 0.81 -18.65 -7.66
C VAL A 25 1.43 -18.45 -9.04
N GLN A 26 1.27 -19.41 -9.95
CA GLN A 26 1.74 -19.32 -11.33
C GLN A 26 1.13 -18.11 -12.06
N ARG A 27 -0.20 -17.95 -12.02
CA ARG A 27 -0.88 -16.82 -12.65
C ARG A 27 -0.42 -15.47 -12.10
N SER A 28 -0.16 -15.39 -10.79
CA SER A 28 0.37 -14.18 -10.18
C SER A 28 1.78 -13.87 -10.67
N ASN A 29 2.68 -14.87 -10.70
CA ASN A 29 4.04 -14.70 -11.21
C ASN A 29 4.04 -14.30 -12.70
N ASP A 30 3.18 -14.90 -13.53
CA ASP A 30 3.03 -14.51 -14.94
C ASP A 30 2.55 -13.07 -15.10
N GLY A 31 1.59 -12.64 -14.28
CA GLY A 31 1.12 -11.25 -14.22
C GLY A 31 2.22 -10.29 -13.81
N PHE A 32 2.99 -10.65 -12.78
CA PHE A 32 4.12 -9.87 -12.30
C PHE A 32 5.21 -9.72 -13.39
N ARG A 33 5.57 -10.79 -14.10
CA ARG A 33 6.55 -10.73 -15.19
C ARG A 33 6.10 -9.77 -16.30
N LYS A 34 4.83 -9.85 -16.72
CA LYS A 34 4.26 -8.94 -17.71
C LYS A 34 4.29 -7.48 -17.24
N MET A 35 3.98 -7.24 -15.97
CA MET A 35 4.05 -5.91 -15.37
C MET A 35 5.47 -5.34 -15.41
N VAL A 36 6.48 -6.15 -15.03
CA VAL A 36 7.89 -5.77 -15.08
C VAL A 36 8.36 -5.49 -16.51
N GLU A 37 7.99 -6.34 -17.47
CA GLU A 37 8.29 -6.11 -18.90
C GLU A 37 7.66 -4.81 -19.40
N TRP A 38 6.43 -4.51 -18.99
CA TRP A 38 5.75 -3.27 -19.37
C TRP A 38 6.47 -2.04 -18.80
N PHE A 39 6.87 -2.05 -17.52
CA PHE A 39 7.63 -0.96 -16.91
C PHE A 39 9.02 -0.73 -17.54
N LYS A 40 9.64 -1.76 -18.13
CA LYS A 40 10.92 -1.60 -18.85
C LYS A 40 10.78 -0.76 -20.13
N HIS A 41 9.60 -0.77 -20.76
CA HIS A 41 9.38 -0.09 -22.03
C HIS A 41 8.70 1.29 -21.86
N TYR A 42 7.95 1.49 -20.77
CA TYR A 42 7.17 2.71 -20.55
C TYR A 42 7.54 3.41 -19.24
N ASN A 43 7.88 4.70 -19.33
CA ASN A 43 7.99 5.56 -18.14
C ASN A 43 6.59 5.87 -17.60
N SER A 44 6.10 4.95 -16.78
CA SER A 44 4.73 4.94 -16.29
C SER A 44 4.52 5.91 -15.13
N PHE A 45 5.62 6.34 -14.50
CA PHE A 45 5.65 7.28 -13.39
C PHE A 45 6.62 8.41 -13.73
N PRO A 46 6.26 9.30 -14.67
CA PRO A 46 7.06 10.49 -14.92
C PRO A 46 7.19 11.28 -13.62
N GLU A 47 8.36 11.84 -13.38
CA GLU A 47 8.62 12.63 -12.17
C GLU A 47 7.61 13.79 -12.10
N ASN A 48 6.86 13.83 -11.00
CA ASN A 48 5.81 14.81 -10.79
C ASN A 48 5.79 15.21 -9.32
N SER A 49 5.69 16.51 -9.05
CA SER A 49 5.57 17.06 -7.70
C SER A 49 4.17 16.85 -7.09
N LYS A 50 3.22 16.34 -7.86
CA LYS A 50 1.82 16.14 -7.46
C LYS A 50 1.52 14.66 -7.25
N LEU A 51 0.73 14.37 -6.22
CA LEU A 51 0.16 13.03 -6.02
C LEU A 51 -0.94 12.81 -7.04
N ILE A 52 -0.85 11.72 -7.82
CA ILE A 52 -1.84 11.36 -8.84
C ILE A 52 -2.31 9.93 -8.57
N SER A 53 -3.63 9.75 -8.49
CA SER A 53 -4.23 8.44 -8.39
C SER A 53 -4.07 7.66 -9.71
N ILE A 54 -3.53 6.46 -9.61
CA ILE A 54 -3.33 5.57 -10.77
C ILE A 54 -4.66 5.07 -11.34
N SER A 55 -5.70 4.95 -10.51
CA SER A 55 -6.98 4.34 -10.91
C SER A 55 -7.86 5.28 -11.73
N ASN A 56 -7.83 6.58 -11.44
CA ASN A 56 -8.74 7.56 -12.04
C ASN A 56 -8.03 8.84 -12.52
N GLY A 57 -6.72 8.96 -12.33
CA GLY A 57 -5.94 10.13 -12.72
C GLY A 57 -6.18 11.38 -11.87
N VAL A 58 -6.94 11.29 -10.77
CA VAL A 58 -7.21 12.45 -9.94
C VAL A 58 -5.95 12.92 -9.23
N VAL A 59 -5.73 14.22 -9.30
CA VAL A 59 -4.59 14.91 -8.70
C VAL A 59 -4.97 15.36 -7.29
N GLY A 60 -4.21 14.90 -6.31
CA GLY A 60 -4.36 15.33 -4.92
C GLY A 60 -4.01 16.81 -4.76
N ASP A 61 -4.79 17.50 -3.93
CA ASP A 61 -4.49 18.86 -3.49
C ASP A 61 -3.56 18.85 -2.26
N SER A 62 -3.27 20.03 -1.70
CA SER A 62 -2.39 20.17 -0.53
C SER A 62 -2.96 19.54 0.76
N LYS A 63 -4.20 19.03 0.76
CA LYS A 63 -4.80 18.34 1.91
C LYS A 63 -4.57 16.84 1.86
N ILE A 64 -4.21 16.29 0.70
CA ILE A 64 -3.90 14.86 0.55
C ILE A 64 -2.50 14.58 1.13
N ASN A 65 -2.46 13.76 2.16
CA ASN A 65 -1.24 13.41 2.89
C ASN A 65 -0.98 11.90 2.94
N CYS A 66 -1.57 11.12 2.03
CA CYS A 66 -1.41 9.66 1.96
C CYS A 66 0.03 9.16 1.94
N HIS A 67 0.93 9.92 1.32
CA HIS A 67 2.37 9.62 1.29
C HIS A 67 3.01 9.60 2.69
N MET A 68 2.42 10.28 3.68
CA MET A 68 2.87 10.32 5.07
C MET A 68 2.23 9.22 5.93
N ALA A 69 1.39 8.34 5.35
CA ALA A 69 0.60 7.37 6.12
C ALA A 69 1.44 6.50 7.07
N LYS A 70 2.64 6.11 6.63
CA LYS A 70 3.56 5.32 7.43
C LYS A 70 4.09 6.11 8.63
N GLU A 71 4.51 7.35 8.42
CA GLU A 71 5.10 8.21 9.44
C GLU A 71 4.05 8.56 10.50
N GLU A 72 2.88 9.01 10.06
CA GLU A 72 1.72 9.27 10.93
C GLU A 72 1.29 8.01 11.69
N GLY A 73 1.25 6.86 11.01
CA GLY A 73 0.94 5.58 11.66
C GLY A 73 1.93 5.21 12.77
N ILE A 74 3.24 5.44 12.56
CA ILE A 74 4.25 5.19 13.60
C ILE A 74 4.09 6.15 14.78
N LEU A 75 3.80 7.44 14.52
CA LEU A 75 3.54 8.43 15.57
C LEU A 75 2.29 8.07 16.39
N ASP A 76 1.24 7.63 15.71
CA ASP A 76 0.01 7.14 16.31
C ASP A 76 0.24 5.92 17.18
N PHE A 77 1.02 4.94 16.68
CA PHE A 77 1.38 3.75 17.45
C PHE A 77 2.14 4.09 18.73
N LYS A 78 3.11 5.01 18.66
CA LYS A 78 3.84 5.47 19.85
C LYS A 78 2.93 6.17 20.86
N ARG A 79 1.93 6.92 20.39
CA ARG A 79 0.97 7.60 21.27
C ARG A 79 0.10 6.61 22.04
N ILE A 80 -0.25 5.47 21.45
CA ILE A 80 -1.13 4.47 22.08
C ILE A 80 -0.36 3.44 22.90
N GLU A 81 0.97 3.37 22.75
CA GLU A 81 1.82 2.48 23.52
C GLU A 81 1.64 2.72 25.03
N GLY A 82 1.43 1.64 25.80
CA GLY A 82 1.20 1.70 27.24
C GLY A 82 -0.20 2.16 27.69
N ASN A 83 -1.06 2.60 26.76
CA ASN A 83 -2.43 3.00 27.08
C ASN A 83 -3.41 1.81 27.07
N LYS A 84 -4.50 1.91 27.84
CA LYS A 84 -5.58 0.93 27.80
C LYS A 84 -6.40 1.12 26.53
N PHE A 85 -6.91 0.04 25.94
CA PHE A 85 -7.70 0.10 24.70
C PHE A 85 -8.87 1.10 24.80
N HIS A 86 -9.60 1.11 25.92
CA HIS A 86 -10.74 2.00 26.11
C HIS A 86 -10.38 3.50 26.25
N SER A 87 -9.10 3.83 26.50
CA SER A 87 -8.65 5.22 26.66
C SER A 87 -8.13 5.82 25.35
N VAL A 88 -7.86 4.98 24.34
CA VAL A 88 -7.45 5.43 23.01
C VAL A 88 -8.66 5.99 22.27
N LYS A 89 -8.56 7.24 21.80
CA LYS A 89 -9.56 7.89 20.94
C LYS A 89 -8.87 8.48 19.73
N PHE A 90 -9.37 8.15 18.55
CA PHE A 90 -8.93 8.76 17.29
C PHE A 90 -9.90 9.86 16.89
N LYS A 91 -9.39 11.04 16.57
CA LYS A 91 -10.18 12.14 15.99
C LYS A 91 -10.13 12.04 14.48
N ARG A 92 -11.16 12.58 13.82
CA ARG A 92 -11.20 12.66 12.34
C ARG A 92 -10.01 13.40 11.74
N ASN A 93 -9.44 14.36 12.47
CA ASN A 93 -8.27 15.11 12.03
C ASN A 93 -6.95 14.33 12.15
N ASP A 94 -6.96 13.21 12.87
CA ASP A 94 -5.80 12.31 12.99
C ASP A 94 -5.75 11.32 11.80
N ILE A 95 -6.71 11.42 10.86
CA ILE A 95 -6.81 10.53 9.71
C ILE A 95 -5.96 11.04 8.56
N VAL A 96 -5.20 10.14 7.96
CA VAL A 96 -4.50 10.38 6.70
C VAL A 96 -5.50 10.31 5.54
N TYR A 97 -5.64 11.40 4.80
CA TYR A 97 -6.56 11.52 3.68
C TYR A 97 -5.97 10.84 2.43
N ASN A 98 -6.77 9.94 1.87
CA ASN A 98 -6.58 9.32 0.56
C ASN A 98 -7.68 9.80 -0.39
N HIS A 99 -7.36 9.88 -1.69
CA HIS A 99 -8.36 10.00 -2.75
C HIS A 99 -8.77 8.61 -3.24
#